data_AF-A0A529NHL1-F1
#
_entry.id   AF-A0A529NHL1-F1
#
_cell.length_a   1.000
_cell.length_b   1.000
_cell.length_c   1.000
_cell.angle_alpha   90.00
_cell.angle_beta   90.00
_cell.angle_gamma   90.00
#
_symmetry.space_group_name_H-M   'P 1'
#
loop_
_entity.id
_entity.type
_entity.pdbx_description
1 polymer ?
#
loop_
_entity_poly.entity_id
_entity_poly.type
_entity_poly.pdbx_seq_one_letter_code
_entity_poly.pdbx_strand_id
1 'polypeptide(L)'
;IEDYAARLPLVASCRIHSLAGISPSTLQGAVENLSLKANGVGVIAVDHPRTRNILRELVEAGIRLVTLVSDVPAAPRSAYVGIDNRVAGRTAALLMGRFLGGRSGHLAMVVGSRSYRGHEEREMGFRSVLS
;
A
#
# COMPACT_ATOMS: atom_id res chain seq x y z
N ILE A 1 -18.56 3.22 -0.68
CA ILE A 1 -17.55 4.31 -0.81
C ILE A 1 -18.01 5.32 -1.85
N GLU A 2 -18.43 4.89 -3.04
CA GLU A 2 -18.97 5.79 -4.07
C GLU A 2 -20.17 6.62 -3.57
N ASP A 3 -21.16 6.01 -2.92
CA ASP A 3 -22.31 6.74 -2.33
C ASP A 3 -21.92 7.74 -1.22
N TYR A 4 -20.84 7.46 -0.52
CA TYR A 4 -20.30 8.41 0.46
C TYR A 4 -19.60 9.57 -0.25
N ALA A 5 -18.78 9.26 -1.24
CA ALA A 5 -18.04 10.25 -2.02
C ALA A 5 -18.99 11.18 -2.79
N ALA A 6 -20.07 10.66 -3.36
CA ALA A 6 -21.07 11.45 -4.08
C ALA A 6 -21.80 12.50 -3.22
N ARG A 7 -21.76 12.36 -1.88
CA ARG A 7 -22.33 13.33 -0.94
C ARG A 7 -21.34 14.40 -0.50
N LEU A 8 -20.06 14.30 -0.88
CA LEU A 8 -19.03 15.26 -0.51
C LEU A 8 -19.04 16.44 -1.49
N PRO A 9 -19.07 17.69 -1.01
CA PRO A 9 -19.26 18.88 -1.87
C PRO A 9 -18.11 19.12 -2.86
N LEU A 10 -16.94 18.52 -2.66
CA LEU A 10 -15.75 18.69 -3.51
C LEU A 10 -15.48 17.50 -4.44
N VAL A 11 -16.31 16.46 -4.43
CA VAL A 11 -16.11 15.26 -5.25
C VAL A 11 -17.01 15.33 -6.47
N ALA A 12 -16.43 15.63 -7.63
CA ALA A 12 -17.16 15.63 -8.90
C ALA A 12 -17.60 14.22 -9.33
N SER A 13 -16.71 13.22 -9.17
CA SER A 13 -17.03 11.81 -9.36
C SER A 13 -15.99 10.93 -8.67
N CYS A 14 -16.39 9.70 -8.32
CA CYS A 14 -15.51 8.68 -7.79
C CYS A 14 -15.93 7.34 -8.42
N ARG A 15 -14.96 6.56 -8.88
CA ARG A 15 -15.19 5.22 -9.43
C ARG A 15 -14.23 4.24 -8.78
N ILE A 16 -14.73 3.07 -8.42
CA ILE A 16 -13.94 2.01 -7.80
C ILE A 16 -13.75 0.89 -8.81
N HIS A 17 -12.49 0.63 -9.11
CA HIS A 17 -12.08 -0.49 -9.96
C HIS A 17 -11.56 -1.61 -9.08
N SER A 18 -12.38 -2.64 -8.88
CA SER A 18 -11.98 -3.85 -8.17
C SER A 18 -11.04 -4.68 -9.06
N LEU A 19 -9.87 -5.00 -8.53
CA LEU A 19 -8.88 -5.83 -9.22
C LEU A 19 -8.97 -7.27 -8.72
N ALA A 20 -8.97 -8.25 -9.62
CA ALA A 20 -8.94 -9.68 -9.28
C ALA A 20 -7.62 -10.11 -8.60
N GLY A 21 -6.65 -9.20 -8.51
CA GLY A 21 -5.37 -9.41 -7.86
C GLY A 21 -4.49 -8.16 -7.95
N ILE A 22 -3.31 -8.24 -7.35
CA ILE A 22 -2.36 -7.11 -7.26
C ILE A 22 -1.20 -7.25 -8.26
N SER A 23 -1.31 -8.16 -9.22
CA SER A 23 -0.25 -8.40 -10.18
C SER A 23 -0.07 -7.20 -11.11
N PRO A 24 1.14 -6.94 -11.63
CA PRO A 24 1.35 -5.84 -12.57
C PRO A 24 0.47 -5.93 -13.83
N SER A 25 0.15 -7.14 -14.31
CA SER A 25 -0.74 -7.32 -15.47
C SER A 25 -2.19 -6.97 -15.14
N THR A 26 -2.67 -7.29 -13.93
CA THR A 26 -4.00 -6.88 -13.48
C THR A 26 -4.11 -5.36 -13.38
N LEU A 27 -3.06 -4.70 -12.85
CA LEU A 27 -3.01 -3.24 -12.79
C LEU A 27 -2.99 -2.62 -14.19
N GLN A 28 -2.18 -3.15 -15.11
CA GLN A 28 -2.12 -2.69 -16.50
C GLN A 28 -3.51 -2.70 -17.15
N GLY A 29 -4.22 -3.83 -17.09
CA GLY A 29 -5.54 -3.94 -17.68
C GLY A 29 -6.56 -2.98 -17.05
N ALA A 30 -6.42 -2.66 -15.76
CA ALA A 30 -7.28 -1.66 -15.12
C ALA A 30 -6.96 -0.23 -15.55
N VAL A 31 -5.68 0.07 -15.79
CA VAL A 31 -5.22 1.38 -16.31
C VAL A 31 -5.65 1.59 -17.75
N GLU A 32 -5.67 0.56 -18.58
CA GLU A 32 -6.19 0.65 -19.95
C GLU A 32 -7.69 0.96 -19.98
N ASN A 33 -8.42 0.59 -18.93
CA ASN A 33 -9.84 0.88 -18.77
C ASN A 33 -10.12 2.18 -17.99
N LEU A 34 -9.08 2.89 -17.54
CA LEU A 34 -9.24 4.18 -16.86
C LEU A 34 -9.70 5.23 -17.88
N SER A 35 -10.72 6.00 -17.51
CA SER A 35 -11.18 7.10 -18.35
C SER A 35 -10.08 8.15 -18.47
N LEU A 36 -9.77 8.58 -19.70
CA LEU A 36 -8.84 9.68 -20.00
C LEU A 36 -9.17 11.02 -19.32
N LYS A 37 -10.31 11.11 -18.59
CA LYS A 37 -10.74 12.29 -17.84
C LYS A 37 -10.46 12.21 -16.34
N ALA A 38 -9.84 11.14 -15.83
CA ALA A 38 -9.54 11.03 -14.41
C ALA A 38 -8.52 12.11 -13.98
N ASN A 39 -8.89 12.96 -13.01
CA ASN A 39 -7.95 13.97 -12.47
C ASN A 39 -6.94 13.37 -11.49
N GLY A 40 -7.27 12.21 -10.92
CA GLY A 40 -6.39 11.50 -9.99
C GLY A 40 -6.80 10.05 -9.80
N VAL A 41 -5.85 9.25 -9.29
CA VAL A 41 -6.00 7.82 -9.03
C VAL A 41 -5.46 7.52 -7.63
N GLY A 42 -6.29 6.84 -6.83
CA GLY A 42 -5.85 6.14 -5.63
C GLY A 42 -5.62 4.67 -5.97
N VAL A 43 -4.44 4.13 -5.67
CA VAL A 43 -4.06 2.76 -6.04
C VAL A 43 -3.57 1.96 -4.83
N ILE A 44 -3.99 0.70 -4.75
CA ILE A 44 -3.35 -0.32 -3.90
C ILE A 44 -2.52 -1.20 -4.84
N ALA A 45 -1.19 -1.17 -4.69
CA ALA A 45 -0.29 -1.85 -5.61
C ALA A 45 0.90 -2.49 -4.88
N VAL A 46 1.51 -3.49 -5.52
CA VAL A 46 2.79 -4.06 -5.06
C VAL A 46 3.97 -3.25 -5.60
N ASP A 47 5.02 -3.16 -4.80
CA ASP A 47 6.26 -2.50 -5.20
C ASP A 47 7.06 -3.40 -6.15
N HIS A 48 6.77 -3.29 -7.46
CA HIS A 48 7.37 -4.10 -8.52
C HIS A 48 7.82 -3.19 -9.67
N PRO A 49 8.94 -3.46 -10.37
CA PRO A 49 9.43 -2.61 -11.47
C PRO A 49 8.36 -2.28 -12.53
N ARG A 50 7.61 -3.29 -12.97
CA ARG A 50 6.50 -3.10 -13.91
C ARG A 50 5.37 -2.21 -13.35
N THR A 51 5.00 -2.38 -12.08
CA THR A 51 4.04 -1.49 -11.42
C THR A 51 4.54 -0.05 -11.40
N ARG A 52 5.81 0.18 -11.05
CA ARG A 52 6.40 1.52 -11.01
C ARG A 52 6.32 2.22 -12.37
N ASN A 53 6.54 1.50 -13.47
CA ASN A 53 6.44 2.05 -14.82
C ASN A 53 5.00 2.45 -15.17
N ILE A 54 4.03 1.58 -14.92
CA ILE A 54 2.60 1.87 -15.13
C ILE A 54 2.17 3.13 -14.35
N LEU A 55 2.59 3.22 -13.09
CA LEU A 55 2.29 4.37 -12.25
C LEU A 55 2.96 5.66 -12.73
N ARG A 56 4.16 5.56 -13.32
CA ARG A 56 4.87 6.69 -13.92
C ARG A 56 4.15 7.22 -15.16
N GLU A 57 3.72 6.33 -16.04
CA GLU A 57 2.96 6.69 -17.25
C GLU A 57 1.66 7.45 -16.91
N LEU A 58 0.95 7.04 -15.85
CA LEU A 58 -0.22 7.77 -15.34
C LEU A 58 0.13 9.21 -14.93
N VAL A 59 1.23 9.38 -14.19
CA VAL A 59 1.66 10.71 -13.73
C VAL A 59 2.13 11.57 -14.89
N GLU A 60 2.84 11.00 -15.86
CA GLU A 60 3.27 11.67 -17.09
C GLU A 60 2.08 12.09 -17.97
N ALA A 61 0.99 11.33 -17.94
CA ALA A 61 -0.29 11.70 -18.54
C ALA A 61 -1.06 12.80 -17.77
N GLY A 62 -0.48 13.36 -16.70
CA GLY A 62 -1.06 14.45 -15.92
C GLY A 62 -2.00 14.00 -14.79
N ILE A 63 -2.11 12.70 -14.53
CA ILE A 63 -2.99 12.16 -13.48
C ILE A 63 -2.29 12.21 -12.13
N ARG A 64 -2.95 12.78 -11.11
CA ARG A 64 -2.40 12.80 -9.75
C ARG A 64 -2.51 11.43 -9.09
N LEU A 65 -1.39 10.86 -8.69
CA LEU A 65 -1.34 9.54 -8.08
C LEU A 65 -1.21 9.60 -6.55
N VAL A 66 -1.99 8.78 -5.85
CA VAL A 66 -1.86 8.51 -4.40
C VAL A 66 -1.81 6.99 -4.19
N THR A 67 -0.85 6.50 -3.42
CA THR A 67 -0.79 5.09 -3.00
C THR A 67 -1.55 4.90 -1.69
N LEU A 68 -2.29 3.80 -1.59
CA LEU A 68 -3.16 3.48 -0.46
C LEU A 68 -2.76 2.12 0.11
N VAL A 69 -2.73 2.00 1.44
CA VAL A 69 -2.50 0.74 2.20
C VAL A 69 -1.08 0.16 2.00
N SER A 70 -0.68 -0.12 0.76
CA SER A 70 0.66 -0.55 0.35
C SER A 70 1.30 0.54 -0.51
N ASP A 71 2.54 0.90 -0.17
CA ASP A 71 3.26 1.96 -0.88
C ASP A 71 4.15 1.43 -2.00
N VAL A 72 4.46 2.30 -2.96
CA VAL A 72 5.41 2.10 -4.05
C VAL A 72 6.40 3.29 -4.08
N PRO A 73 7.37 3.36 -3.16
CA PRO A 73 8.15 4.59 -2.92
C PRO A 73 8.97 5.08 -4.13
N ALA A 74 9.36 4.16 -5.02
CA ALA A 74 10.14 4.48 -6.22
C ALA A 74 9.29 4.92 -7.42
N ALA A 75 7.97 4.88 -7.32
CA ALA A 75 7.07 5.46 -8.31
C ALA A 75 6.84 6.95 -7.98
N PRO A 76 6.68 7.83 -9.00
CA PRO A 76 6.26 9.20 -8.73
C PRO A 76 4.85 9.16 -8.16
N ARG A 77 4.66 9.72 -6.96
CA ARG A 77 3.34 9.81 -6.32
C ARG A 77 3.25 11.09 -5.50
N SER A 78 2.01 11.59 -5.34
CA SER A 78 1.73 12.80 -4.57
C SER A 78 1.77 12.53 -3.06
N ALA A 79 1.25 11.38 -2.63
CA ALA A 79 1.18 10.98 -1.22
C ALA A 79 1.02 9.46 -1.07
N TYR A 80 1.31 8.98 0.13
CA TYR A 80 0.93 7.65 0.61
C TYR A 80 -0.06 7.83 1.76
N VAL A 81 -1.16 7.08 1.72
CA VAL A 81 -2.13 7.02 2.81
C VAL A 81 -2.20 5.59 3.34
N GLY A 82 -1.65 5.40 4.53
CA GLY A 82 -1.65 4.11 5.21
C GLY A 82 -0.85 4.15 6.51
N ILE A 83 -0.59 2.97 7.04
CA ILE A 83 0.11 2.80 8.32
C ILE A 83 1.62 2.85 8.07
N ASP A 84 2.37 3.49 8.97
CA ASP A 84 3.81 3.27 9.05
C ASP A 84 4.07 1.83 9.52
N ASN A 85 4.29 0.94 8.56
CA ASN A 85 4.44 -0.49 8.80
C ASN A 85 5.68 -0.79 9.64
N ARG A 86 6.74 0.03 9.55
CA ARG A 86 7.94 -0.14 10.35
C ARG A 86 7.65 0.17 11.81
N VAL A 87 6.98 1.28 12.09
CA VAL A 87 6.56 1.64 13.45
C VAL A 87 5.58 0.60 14.00
N ALA A 88 4.62 0.14 13.20
CA ALA A 88 3.69 -0.91 13.61
C ALA A 88 4.41 -2.20 14.04
N GLY A 89 5.43 -2.62 13.27
CA GLY A 89 6.30 -3.74 13.64
C GLY A 89 7.02 -3.54 14.96
N ARG A 90 7.62 -2.36 15.18
CA ARG A 90 8.30 -2.00 16.44
C ARG A 90 7.33 -2.01 17.62
N THR A 91 6.11 -1.48 17.44
CA THR A 91 5.08 -1.48 18.48
C THR A 91 4.68 -2.91 18.85
N ALA A 92 4.50 -3.80 17.87
CA ALA A 92 4.19 -5.20 18.13
C ALA A 92 5.31 -5.90 18.92
N ALA A 93 6.58 -5.67 18.57
CA ALA A 93 7.71 -6.22 19.31
C ALA A 93 7.81 -5.66 20.74
N LEU A 94 7.58 -4.36 20.94
CA LEU A 94 7.54 -3.77 22.28
C LEU A 94 6.48 -4.44 23.16
N LEU A 95 5.27 -4.65 22.64
CA LEU A 95 4.19 -5.32 23.36
C LEU A 95 4.54 -6.78 23.67
N MET A 96 5.09 -7.51 22.69
CA MET A 96 5.53 -8.88 22.88
C MET A 96 6.60 -8.98 23.98
N GLY A 97 7.63 -8.12 23.96
CA GLY A 97 8.68 -8.11 24.97
C GLY A 97 8.14 -7.86 26.39
N ARG A 98 7.17 -6.93 26.51
CA ARG A 98 6.46 -6.68 27.78
C ARG A 98 5.71 -7.91 28.28
N PHE A 99 5.02 -8.64 27.42
CA PHE A 99 4.25 -9.83 27.80
C PHE A 99 5.09 -11.08 28.01
N LEU A 100 6.27 -11.16 27.40
CA LEU A 100 7.24 -12.22 27.70
C LEU A 100 7.79 -12.08 29.12
N GLY A 101 7.84 -10.87 29.69
CA GLY A 101 8.21 -10.67 31.10
C GLY A 101 9.62 -11.17 31.42
N GLY A 102 10.56 -11.03 30.48
CA GLY A 102 11.95 -11.50 30.63
C GLY A 102 12.17 -12.98 30.29
N ARG A 103 11.15 -13.73 29.88
CA ARG A 103 11.31 -15.11 29.41
C ARG A 103 11.95 -15.15 28.02
N SER A 104 12.99 -15.98 27.87
CA SER A 104 13.62 -16.28 26.58
C SER A 104 12.92 -17.43 25.87
N GLY A 105 12.90 -17.40 24.54
CA GLY A 105 12.31 -18.47 23.72
C GLY A 105 12.35 -18.15 22.22
N HIS A 106 11.84 -19.08 21.42
CA HIS A 106 11.73 -18.90 19.98
C HIS A 106 10.40 -18.26 19.62
N LEU A 107 10.42 -17.30 18.69
CA LEU A 107 9.23 -16.67 18.14
C LEU A 107 9.06 -17.10 16.69
N ALA A 108 7.86 -17.56 16.34
CA ALA A 108 7.46 -17.83 14.96
C ALA A 108 6.73 -16.61 14.39
N MET A 109 7.14 -16.16 13.20
CA MET A 109 6.51 -15.05 12.49
C MET A 109 5.83 -15.57 11.23
N VAL A 110 4.52 -15.37 11.15
CA VAL A 110 3.70 -15.77 10.00
C VAL A 110 3.43 -14.54 9.15
N VAL A 111 3.89 -14.57 7.90
CA VAL A 111 3.73 -13.47 6.94
C VAL A 111 2.90 -13.97 5.76
N GLY A 112 1.84 -13.24 5.40
CA GLY A 112 0.95 -13.63 4.31
C GLY A 112 1.63 -13.59 2.94
N SER A 113 2.29 -12.48 2.61
CA SER A 113 3.06 -12.37 1.36
C SER A 113 4.18 -11.34 1.51
N ARG A 114 5.39 -11.72 1.10
CA ARG A 114 6.57 -10.84 1.08
C ARG A 114 6.52 -9.81 -0.06
N SER A 115 5.66 -10.02 -1.05
CA SER A 115 5.48 -9.06 -2.15
C SER A 115 4.78 -7.77 -1.69
N TYR A 116 4.14 -7.80 -0.52
CA TYR A 116 3.66 -6.59 0.14
C TYR A 116 4.77 -6.00 0.98
N ARG A 117 5.27 -4.85 0.53
CA ARG A 117 6.25 -4.06 1.25
C ARG A 117 5.85 -3.79 2.71
N GLY A 118 4.56 -3.56 2.97
CA GLY A 118 4.07 -3.36 4.33
C GLY A 118 4.27 -4.56 5.27
N HIS A 119 4.22 -5.79 4.77
CA HIS A 119 4.53 -6.97 5.56
C HIS A 119 6.03 -7.06 5.89
N GLU A 120 6.88 -6.79 4.90
CA GLU A 120 8.33 -6.73 5.06
C GLU A 120 8.73 -5.66 6.08
N GLU A 121 8.15 -4.46 5.99
CA GLU A 121 8.42 -3.35 6.91
C GLU A 121 7.99 -3.66 8.34
N ARG A 122 6.87 -4.36 8.54
CA ARG A 122 6.45 -4.85 9.86
C ARG A 122 7.41 -5.89 10.41
N GLU A 123 7.83 -6.86 9.61
CA GLU A 123 8.84 -7.84 10.01
C GLU A 123 10.14 -7.14 10.42
N MET A 124 10.65 -6.22 9.59
CA MET A 124 11.87 -5.48 9.87
C MET A 124 11.74 -4.65 11.15
N GLY A 125 10.60 -3.99 11.36
CA GLY A 125 10.31 -3.23 12.58
C GLY A 125 10.28 -4.11 13.82
N PHE A 126 9.64 -5.27 13.72
CA PHE A 126 9.58 -6.23 14.81
C PHE A 126 10.98 -6.72 15.19
N ARG A 127 11.76 -7.19 14.19
CA ARG A 127 13.13 -7.67 14.40
C ARG A 127 14.02 -6.59 15.01
N SER A 128 13.88 -5.32 14.61
CA SER A 128 14.70 -4.24 15.16
C SER A 128 14.59 -4.01 16.68
N VAL A 129 13.60 -4.63 17.36
CA VAL A 129 13.38 -4.50 18.80
C VAL A 129 13.61 -5.82 19.55
N LEU A 130 13.27 -6.97 18.96
CA LEU A 130 13.30 -8.30 19.62
C LEU A 130 14.22 -9.33 18.95
N SER A 131 15.12 -8.92 18.04
CA SER A 131 16.14 -9.83 17.46
C SER A 131 17.31 -10.08 18.39
#